data_AF-A0A7J4K4B5-F1
#
_entry.id   AF-A0A7J4K4B5-F1
#
_cell.length_a   1.000
_cell.length_b   1.000
_cell.length_c   1.000
_cell.angle_alpha   90.00
_cell.angle_beta   90.00
_cell.angle_gamma   90.00
#
_symmetry.space_group_name_H-M   'P 1'
#
loop_
_entity.id
_entity.type
_entity.pdbx_description
1 polymer ?
#
loop_
_entity_poly.entity_id
_entity_poly.type
_entity_poly.pdbx_seq_one_letter_code
_entity_poly.pdbx_strand_id
1 'polypeptide(L)'
;MGDPLFFAKALQYYKRREVQEAIVRHAVDREVSPRYGEGFGKRPDVLSYPTDVLEFAKRKCTSFHVSEERWESVLSIKTGATRKEQDDLRKGWDLVLDIDAPDWDVSRLTAWLFVESLKAHGVRSISVKFSGNKGWHIGVPFESFPTHILDTDGKRDLAMKNLFPDMPRAVAGYLLEYMGKSENGLITIDNDTILFGWDPARAPAQGAATHLAAAPLPLSKDSRRYPLAVFAGIAKKEPKDLIETYCPSCDKAVERNAAQYSLDCANPACQYRAPQRYTREEKGMLDDKDLVCPKCHRVMDLNLLARKAGCTHSPAGYQHRLRLGEVIQVDTVLLASRHLYRMAYSLHEKSGLASVVVPHDHILDFDKTEADPKTISFDRMFLDPAACTQGDAEQLAKRAWEWRAKREEASAKRSVRLDANGQPMGSEFEDVTETIPETHFPPCMRNILAGMKDGKKRAMFALTNFMGVCGWTPDAAEARLHVWNTESGKLGDPLREVAIKGHMRTVRMKKERIMPPNCKSFYQDLGVCKPDDFCSRVRNPAQYAIRHSQLGARRGGRKKAVKEDGTMNAKTAAAVPSPDDLVQIGKGKVEKEQNAMRHDGQEGGDDGEETGEEGRDN
;
A
#
# COMPACT_ATOMS: atom_id res chain seq x y z
N MET A 1 22.00 12.86 17.21
CA MET A 1 22.13 14.28 17.62
C MET A 1 22.52 15.07 16.38
N GLY A 2 21.80 16.14 16.05
CA GLY A 2 21.99 16.90 14.80
C GLY A 2 23.27 17.72 14.77
N ASP A 3 23.72 18.07 13.56
CA ASP A 3 24.92 18.88 13.31
C ASP A 3 24.77 20.30 13.91
N PRO A 4 25.63 20.72 14.88
CA PRO A 4 25.63 22.07 15.44
C PRO A 4 25.71 23.19 14.40
N LEU A 5 26.45 22.97 13.30
CA LEU A 5 26.58 23.94 12.20
C LEU A 5 25.27 24.11 11.46
N PHE A 6 24.52 23.03 11.26
CA PHE A 6 23.20 23.09 10.64
C PHE A 6 22.22 23.90 11.48
N PHE A 7 22.19 23.72 12.81
CA PHE A 7 21.26 24.49 13.67
C PHE A 7 21.54 26.00 13.61
N ALA A 8 22.81 26.40 13.59
CA ALA A 8 23.18 27.80 13.41
C ALA A 8 22.70 28.34 12.06
N LYS A 9 22.91 27.58 10.98
CA LYS A 9 22.42 27.91 9.63
C LYS A 9 20.90 28.04 9.59
N ALA A 10 20.18 27.08 10.16
CA ALA A 10 18.72 27.06 10.22
C ALA A 10 18.18 28.27 11.00
N LEU A 11 18.75 28.58 12.15
CA LEU A 11 18.35 29.73 12.95
C LEU A 11 18.58 31.05 12.19
N GLN A 12 19.74 31.22 11.54
CA GLN A 12 20.02 32.41 10.73
C GLN A 12 19.03 32.55 9.58
N TYR A 13 18.69 31.45 8.91
CA TYR A 13 17.74 31.44 7.81
C TYR A 13 16.31 31.78 8.27
N TYR A 14 15.79 31.09 9.29
CA TYR A 14 14.44 31.31 9.82
C TYR A 14 14.28 32.64 10.57
N LYS A 15 15.38 33.35 10.88
CA LYS A 15 15.34 34.73 11.38
C LYS A 15 14.92 35.75 10.31
N ARG A 16 15.07 35.43 9.02
CA ARG A 16 14.68 36.32 7.92
C ARG A 16 13.16 36.47 7.87
N ARG A 17 12.67 37.72 7.82
CA ARG A 17 11.23 38.02 7.84
C ARG A 17 10.49 37.41 6.65
N GLU A 18 11.07 37.48 5.46
CA GLU A 18 10.48 36.94 4.22
C GLU A 18 10.25 35.43 4.31
N VAL A 19 11.20 34.69 4.90
CA VAL A 19 11.10 33.24 5.13
C VAL A 19 9.94 32.93 6.06
N GLN A 20 9.84 33.66 7.18
CA GLN A 20 8.79 33.48 8.16
C GLN A 20 7.41 33.70 7.54
N GLU A 21 7.25 34.77 6.77
CA GLU A 21 6.00 35.10 6.09
C GLU A 21 5.64 34.08 5.02
N ALA A 22 6.61 33.59 4.24
CA ALA A 22 6.37 32.57 3.22
C ALA A 22 5.94 31.22 3.84
N ILE A 23 6.55 30.83 4.96
CA ILE A 23 6.18 29.61 5.71
C ILE A 23 4.77 29.76 6.29
N VAL A 24 4.47 30.86 7.00
CA VAL A 24 3.14 31.06 7.60
C VAL A 24 2.04 31.10 6.54
N ARG A 25 2.27 31.78 5.40
CA ARG A 25 1.31 31.78 4.28
C ARG A 25 0.96 30.38 3.79
N HIS A 26 1.93 29.47 3.78
CA HIS A 26 1.72 28.09 3.37
C HIS A 26 1.07 27.21 4.45
N ALA A 27 1.08 27.63 5.73
CA ALA A 27 0.49 26.90 6.85
C ALA A 27 -1.03 27.12 7.05
N VAL A 28 -1.64 28.06 6.32
CA VAL A 28 -3.04 28.45 6.51
C VAL A 28 -3.98 27.24 6.37
N ASP A 29 -4.88 27.09 7.33
CA ASP A 29 -5.84 25.97 7.47
C ASP A 29 -5.20 24.57 7.59
N ARG A 30 -3.88 24.44 7.77
CA ARG A 30 -3.18 23.15 7.82
C ARG A 30 -2.65 22.82 9.21
N GLU A 31 -2.59 21.53 9.51
CA GLU A 31 -1.86 21.03 10.67
C GLU A 31 -0.36 21.15 10.41
N VAL A 32 0.35 21.86 11.29
CA VAL A 32 1.80 22.02 11.23
C VAL A 32 2.48 21.02 12.16
N SER A 33 3.67 20.55 11.77
CA SER A 33 4.60 19.91 12.69
C SER A 33 6.03 20.38 12.42
N PRO A 34 6.68 21.07 13.37
CA PRO A 34 8.10 21.34 13.32
C PRO A 34 8.90 20.06 13.56
N ARG A 35 10.03 19.90 12.88
CA ARG A 35 10.96 18.77 13.06
C ARG A 35 12.13 19.19 13.93
N TYR A 36 12.49 18.33 14.89
CA TYR A 36 13.62 18.50 15.81
C TYR A 36 14.57 17.31 15.65
N GLY A 37 15.58 17.45 14.78
CA GLY A 37 16.48 16.34 14.45
C GLY A 37 15.73 15.19 13.79
N GLU A 38 15.65 14.03 14.46
CA GLU A 38 14.94 12.85 13.94
C GLU A 38 13.47 12.77 14.37
N GLY A 39 13.01 13.64 15.27
CA GLY A 39 11.64 13.63 15.80
C GLY A 39 10.78 14.77 15.28
N PHE A 40 9.46 14.58 15.28
CA PHE A 40 8.48 15.63 15.03
C PHE A 40 7.94 16.23 16.33
N GLY A 41 7.54 17.49 16.27
CA GLY A 41 6.88 18.19 17.36
C GLY A 41 5.51 17.60 17.70
N LYS A 42 4.97 18.02 18.85
CA LYS A 42 3.62 17.61 19.28
C LYS A 42 2.58 18.13 18.28
N ARG A 43 1.52 17.34 18.09
CA ARG A 43 0.45 17.56 17.11
C ARG A 43 -0.94 17.46 17.77
N PRO A 44 -1.97 18.17 17.28
CA PRO A 44 -1.91 19.18 16.22
C PRO A 44 -1.23 20.48 16.69
N ASP A 45 -0.68 21.23 15.74
CA ASP A 45 -0.08 22.55 15.99
C ASP A 45 -0.35 23.48 14.78
N VAL A 46 -0.17 24.79 14.98
CA VAL A 46 -0.43 25.82 13.96
C VAL A 46 0.71 26.84 13.90
N LEU A 47 0.81 27.54 12.78
CA LEU A 47 1.65 28.74 12.63
C LEU A 47 0.75 29.90 12.25
N SER A 48 0.55 30.84 13.17
CA SER A 48 -0.38 31.97 12.99
C SER A 48 0.37 33.25 12.69
N TYR A 49 1.54 33.44 13.31
CA TYR A 49 2.36 34.64 13.18
C TYR A 49 3.75 34.31 12.66
N PRO A 50 4.38 35.17 11.83
CA PRO A 50 5.74 34.92 11.33
C PRO A 50 6.77 34.70 12.45
N THR A 51 6.59 35.34 13.60
CA THR A 51 7.43 35.15 14.78
C THR A 51 7.41 33.72 15.33
N ASP A 52 6.33 32.96 15.11
CA ASP A 52 6.21 31.57 15.58
C ASP A 52 7.30 30.70 14.95
N VAL A 53 7.60 30.92 13.67
CA VAL A 53 8.67 30.23 12.93
C VAL A 53 10.03 30.46 13.61
N LEU A 54 10.31 31.69 14.04
CA LEU A 54 11.54 32.02 14.76
C LEU A 54 11.59 31.37 16.14
N GLU A 55 10.47 31.35 16.88
CA GLU A 55 10.41 30.70 18.20
C GLU A 55 10.65 29.20 18.11
N PHE A 56 10.12 28.53 17.09
CA PHE A 56 10.45 27.13 16.82
C PHE A 56 11.92 26.95 16.43
N ALA A 57 12.48 27.83 15.60
CA ALA A 57 13.90 27.77 15.22
C ALA A 57 14.83 27.93 16.44
N LYS A 58 14.52 28.82 17.40
CA LYS A 58 15.26 28.96 18.67
C LYS A 58 15.26 27.67 19.50
N ARG A 59 14.22 26.86 19.38
CA ARG A 59 14.11 25.52 20.00
C ARG A 59 14.78 24.42 19.20
N LYS A 60 15.69 24.77 18.28
CA LYS A 60 16.43 23.84 17.39
C LYS A 60 15.53 23.12 16.37
N CYS A 61 14.43 23.75 15.93
CA CYS A 61 13.67 23.27 14.79
C CYS A 61 14.55 23.29 13.52
N THR A 62 14.54 22.20 12.77
CA THR A 62 15.30 22.04 11.52
C THR A 62 14.45 22.32 10.29
N SER A 63 13.21 21.85 10.30
CA SER A 63 12.28 21.98 9.17
C SER A 63 10.82 22.01 9.62
N PHE A 64 9.95 22.53 8.76
CA PHE A 64 8.52 22.62 8.98
C PHE A 64 7.77 21.75 7.98
N HIS A 65 6.75 21.05 8.46
CA HIS A 65 5.92 20.13 7.67
C HIS A 65 4.45 20.43 7.91
N VAL A 66 3.61 20.20 6.89
CA VAL A 66 2.17 20.51 6.92
C VAL A 66 1.33 19.38 6.34
N SER A 67 0.06 19.31 6.75
CA SER A 67 -0.91 18.35 6.21
C SER A 67 -1.38 18.70 4.79
N GLU A 68 -1.68 17.67 3.99
CA GLU A 68 -2.44 17.82 2.73
C GLU A 68 -3.88 18.24 3.00
N GLU A 69 -4.45 17.73 4.08
CA GLU A 69 -5.78 18.09 4.57
C GLU A 69 -5.80 19.53 5.09
N ARG A 70 -6.91 20.22 4.83
CA ARG A 70 -7.23 21.55 5.33
C ARG A 70 -8.42 21.45 6.28
N TRP A 71 -8.34 22.15 7.40
CA TRP A 71 -9.25 22.00 8.54
C TRP A 71 -9.93 23.32 8.85
N GLU A 72 -11.22 23.25 9.23
CA GLU A 72 -11.94 24.43 9.75
C GLU A 72 -11.31 24.92 11.06
N SER A 73 -10.88 23.98 11.92
CA SER A 73 -10.15 24.27 13.15
C SER A 73 -9.09 23.22 13.39
N VAL A 74 -7.83 23.56 13.13
CA VAL A 74 -6.68 22.64 13.26
C VAL A 74 -6.51 22.13 14.70
N LEU A 75 -6.69 22.99 15.70
CA LEU A 75 -6.53 22.62 17.11
C LEU A 75 -7.65 21.67 17.61
N SER A 76 -8.74 21.52 16.85
CA SER A 76 -9.83 20.60 17.17
C SER A 76 -9.58 19.16 16.69
N ILE A 77 -8.49 18.91 15.95
CA ILE A 77 -8.14 17.57 15.46
C ILE A 77 -7.82 16.64 16.64
N LYS A 78 -8.50 15.49 16.70
CA LYS A 78 -8.28 14.46 17.72
C LYS A 78 -7.56 13.25 17.13
N THR A 79 -6.50 12.80 17.81
CA THR A 79 -5.83 11.55 17.45
C THR A 79 -6.78 10.37 17.70
N GLY A 80 -7.01 9.56 16.67
CA GLY A 80 -7.96 8.43 16.72
C GLY A 80 -9.41 8.79 16.34
N ALA A 81 -9.67 10.01 15.87
CA ALA A 81 -10.96 10.39 15.30
C ALA A 81 -11.35 9.46 14.14
N THR A 82 -12.63 9.11 14.07
CA THR A 82 -13.22 8.35 12.97
C THR A 82 -13.20 9.15 11.67
N ARG A 83 -13.31 8.47 10.52
CA ARG A 83 -13.37 9.14 9.21
C ARG A 83 -14.48 10.19 9.16
N LYS A 84 -15.66 9.88 9.69
CA LYS A 84 -16.80 10.82 9.72
C LYS A 84 -16.47 12.08 10.52
N GLU A 85 -15.90 11.93 11.71
CA GLU A 85 -15.51 13.09 12.55
C GLU A 85 -14.41 13.94 11.88
N GLN A 86 -13.50 13.31 11.14
CA GLN A 86 -12.50 14.04 10.35
C GLN A 86 -13.15 14.78 9.18
N ASP A 87 -14.05 14.13 8.44
CA ASP A 87 -14.77 14.71 7.31
C ASP A 87 -15.63 15.92 7.74
N ASP A 88 -16.25 15.86 8.93
CA ASP A 88 -17.04 16.96 9.50
C ASP A 88 -16.17 18.19 9.82
N LEU A 89 -14.90 17.98 10.19
CA LEU A 89 -13.93 19.04 10.48
C LEU A 89 -13.15 19.50 9.23
N ARG A 90 -13.19 18.71 8.14
CA ARG A 90 -12.40 18.96 6.95
C ARG A 90 -13.05 20.05 6.10
N LYS A 91 -12.25 21.08 5.84
CA LYS A 91 -12.57 22.17 4.90
C LYS A 91 -12.31 21.73 3.46
N GLY A 92 -11.21 21.02 3.23
CA GLY A 92 -10.78 20.52 1.93
C GLY A 92 -9.48 19.76 2.02
N TRP A 93 -8.87 19.47 0.88
CA TRP A 93 -7.56 18.82 0.79
C TRP A 93 -6.90 19.19 -0.52
N ASP A 94 -5.58 19.31 -0.52
CA ASP A 94 -4.83 19.62 -1.74
C ASP A 94 -4.17 18.35 -2.25
N LEU A 95 -4.11 18.19 -3.56
CA LEU A 95 -3.34 17.10 -4.14
C LEU A 95 -1.86 17.45 -4.02
N VAL A 96 -1.11 16.68 -3.24
CA VAL A 96 0.35 16.77 -3.20
C VAL A 96 0.95 15.42 -3.60
N LEU A 97 1.65 15.41 -4.72
CA LEU A 97 2.41 14.25 -5.20
C LEU A 97 3.87 14.43 -4.80
N ASP A 98 4.40 13.56 -3.94
CA ASP A 98 5.84 13.52 -3.66
C ASP A 98 6.51 12.45 -4.51
N ILE A 99 7.46 12.93 -5.28
CA ILE A 99 8.28 12.14 -6.18
C ILE A 99 9.61 11.97 -5.48
N ASP A 100 9.82 10.78 -4.90
CA ASP A 100 11.11 10.38 -4.40
C ASP A 100 11.71 9.34 -5.36
N ALA A 101 12.70 9.76 -6.14
CA ALA A 101 13.42 8.86 -7.03
C ALA A 101 14.86 8.66 -6.52
N PRO A 102 15.41 7.44 -6.69
CA PRO A 102 16.79 7.16 -6.28
C PRO A 102 17.81 8.03 -7.04
N ASP A 103 17.43 8.47 -8.25
CA ASP A 103 18.23 9.26 -9.16
C ASP A 103 17.65 10.66 -9.39
N TRP A 104 18.53 11.66 -9.52
CA TRP A 104 18.15 13.07 -9.66
C TRP A 104 17.58 13.42 -11.05
N ASP A 105 18.12 12.84 -12.12
CA ASP A 105 17.64 13.13 -13.47
C ASP A 105 16.28 12.48 -13.69
N VAL A 106 16.10 11.27 -13.17
CA VAL A 106 14.80 10.60 -13.19
C VAL A 106 13.77 11.33 -12.35
N SER A 107 14.14 11.93 -11.21
CA SER A 107 13.18 12.70 -10.40
C SER A 107 12.70 13.96 -11.12
N ARG A 108 13.60 14.71 -11.78
CA ARG A 108 13.26 15.89 -12.60
C ARG A 108 12.34 15.52 -13.77
N LEU A 109 12.72 14.47 -14.51
CA LEU A 109 11.95 13.98 -15.63
C LEU A 109 10.55 13.53 -15.20
N THR A 110 10.46 12.81 -14.09
CA THR A 110 9.19 12.38 -13.52
C THR A 110 8.33 13.57 -13.13
N ALA A 111 8.91 14.57 -12.48
CA ALA A 111 8.19 15.76 -12.07
C ALA A 111 7.61 16.50 -13.29
N TRP A 112 8.43 16.65 -14.34
CA TRP A 112 7.99 17.21 -15.61
C TRP A 112 6.85 16.41 -16.24
N LEU A 113 6.94 15.07 -16.29
CA LEU A 113 5.87 14.22 -16.85
C LEU A 113 4.54 14.36 -16.10
N PHE A 114 4.57 14.45 -14.78
CA PHE A 114 3.37 14.66 -13.98
C PHE A 114 2.75 16.02 -14.27
N VAL A 115 3.56 17.07 -14.38
CA VAL A 115 3.09 18.43 -14.72
C VAL A 115 2.44 18.45 -16.11
N GLU A 116 3.10 17.88 -17.12
CA GLU A 116 2.54 17.80 -18.48
C GLU A 116 1.26 16.95 -18.52
N SER A 117 1.21 15.88 -17.73
CA SER A 117 -0.01 15.08 -17.59
C SER A 117 -1.15 15.87 -16.94
N LEU A 118 -0.88 16.65 -15.90
CA LEU A 118 -1.89 17.50 -15.27
C LEU A 118 -2.40 18.57 -16.25
N LYS A 119 -1.50 19.22 -17.00
CA LYS A 119 -1.86 20.19 -18.06
C LYS A 119 -2.72 19.55 -19.14
N ALA A 120 -2.39 18.31 -19.56
CA ALA A 120 -3.16 17.55 -20.54
C ALA A 120 -4.59 17.19 -20.06
N HIS A 121 -4.87 17.35 -18.76
CA HIS A 121 -6.21 17.19 -18.18
C HIS A 121 -6.92 18.53 -17.90
N GLY A 122 -6.38 19.64 -18.40
CA GLY A 122 -6.95 20.97 -18.22
C GLY A 122 -6.59 21.66 -16.90
N VAL A 123 -5.75 21.04 -16.06
CA VAL A 123 -5.35 21.65 -14.79
C VAL A 123 -4.37 22.78 -15.06
N ARG A 124 -4.76 24.02 -14.70
CA ARG A 124 -3.91 25.21 -14.88
C ARG A 124 -3.12 25.54 -13.62
N SER A 125 -3.74 25.38 -12.45
CA SER A 125 -3.20 25.81 -11.15
C SER A 125 -2.28 24.77 -10.54
N ILE A 126 -1.23 24.43 -11.29
CA ILE A 126 -0.20 23.48 -10.86
C ILE A 126 0.91 24.26 -10.18
N SER A 127 1.42 23.76 -9.07
CA SER A 127 2.61 24.28 -8.40
C SER A 127 3.63 23.16 -8.24
N VAL A 128 4.91 23.48 -8.37
CA VAL A 128 5.99 22.51 -8.24
C VAL A 128 7.04 23.08 -7.31
N LYS A 129 7.58 22.25 -6.44
CA LYS A 129 8.72 22.63 -5.60
C LYS A 129 9.75 21.53 -5.52
N PHE A 130 11.00 21.95 -5.44
CA PHE A 130 12.10 21.07 -5.08
C PHE A 130 11.96 20.66 -3.60
N SER A 131 12.10 19.36 -3.27
CA SER A 131 11.92 18.89 -1.89
C SER A 131 13.09 19.26 -0.96
N GLY A 132 14.21 19.70 -1.52
CA GLY A 132 15.43 20.08 -0.80
C GLY A 132 16.57 19.08 -0.95
N ASN A 133 16.37 17.93 -1.58
CA ASN A 133 17.45 16.95 -1.81
C ASN A 133 17.46 16.34 -3.22
N LYS A 134 16.64 15.31 -3.45
CA LYS A 134 16.53 14.63 -4.76
C LYS A 134 15.10 14.52 -5.26
N GLY A 135 14.11 14.85 -4.42
CA GLY A 135 12.70 14.72 -4.78
C GLY A 135 12.04 16.02 -5.18
N TRP A 136 10.79 15.90 -5.59
CA TRP A 136 9.94 16.99 -6.05
C TRP A 136 8.54 16.82 -5.48
N HIS A 137 7.93 17.92 -5.06
CA HIS A 137 6.51 17.93 -4.74
C HIS A 137 5.74 18.67 -5.83
N ILE A 138 4.66 18.08 -6.29
CA ILE A 138 3.72 18.69 -7.23
C ILE A 138 2.41 18.89 -6.52
N GLY A 139 1.90 20.11 -6.55
CA GLY A 139 0.71 20.53 -5.84
C GLY A 139 -0.39 20.99 -6.79
N VAL A 140 -1.62 20.53 -6.58
CA VAL A 140 -2.84 21.11 -7.16
C VAL A 140 -3.76 21.52 -6.01
N PRO A 141 -4.13 22.81 -5.88
CA PRO A 141 -4.98 23.27 -4.79
C PRO A 141 -6.37 22.66 -4.82
N PHE A 142 -6.98 22.51 -3.64
CA PHE A 142 -8.35 22.00 -3.49
C PHE A 142 -9.36 22.76 -4.38
N GLU A 143 -9.20 24.08 -4.48
CA GLU A 143 -10.05 24.99 -5.23
C GLU A 143 -10.09 24.70 -6.73
N SER A 144 -9.10 23.97 -7.27
CA SER A 144 -9.11 23.56 -8.69
C SER A 144 -10.08 22.41 -8.95
N PHE A 145 -10.42 21.62 -7.93
CA PHE A 145 -11.31 20.47 -8.07
C PHE A 145 -12.80 20.91 -8.07
N PRO A 146 -13.69 20.13 -8.70
CA PRO A 146 -15.12 20.38 -8.59
C PRO A 146 -15.57 20.16 -7.13
N THR A 147 -16.62 20.87 -6.71
CA THR A 147 -17.14 20.74 -5.33
C THR A 147 -17.77 19.38 -5.08
N HIS A 148 -18.36 18.80 -6.12
CA HIS A 148 -19.01 17.50 -6.09
C HIS A 148 -18.64 16.69 -7.32
N ILE A 149 -18.74 15.37 -7.20
CA ILE A 149 -18.59 14.44 -8.31
C ILE A 149 -19.64 13.34 -8.18
N LEU A 150 -20.17 12.92 -9.33
CA LEU A 150 -21.06 11.78 -9.37
C LEU A 150 -20.27 10.49 -9.12
N ASP A 151 -20.85 9.63 -8.30
CA ASP A 151 -20.36 8.28 -8.11
C ASP A 151 -20.45 7.47 -9.42
N THR A 152 -19.76 6.34 -9.44
CA THR A 152 -19.57 5.45 -10.60
C THR A 152 -20.87 4.98 -11.24
N ASP A 153 -21.92 4.77 -10.45
CA ASP A 153 -23.27 4.41 -10.93
C ASP A 153 -24.08 5.62 -11.42
N GLY A 154 -23.55 6.84 -11.32
CA GLY A 154 -24.23 8.10 -11.63
C GLY A 154 -25.34 8.49 -10.66
N LYS A 155 -25.52 7.73 -9.56
CA LYS A 155 -26.69 7.83 -8.66
C LYS A 155 -26.47 8.68 -7.41
N ARG A 156 -25.21 8.83 -6.99
CA ARG A 156 -24.87 9.52 -5.74
C ARG A 156 -23.98 10.70 -6.03
N ASP A 157 -24.32 11.82 -5.44
CA ASP A 157 -23.48 13.01 -5.46
C ASP A 157 -22.53 12.98 -4.27
N LEU A 158 -21.23 13.07 -4.53
CA LEU A 158 -20.18 12.95 -3.53
C LEU A 158 -19.46 14.28 -3.37
N ALA A 159 -19.49 14.86 -2.17
CA ALA A 159 -18.74 16.07 -1.86
C ALA A 159 -17.23 15.81 -1.91
N MET A 160 -16.51 16.57 -2.73
CA MET A 160 -15.07 16.36 -3.00
C MET A 160 -14.22 16.39 -1.74
N LYS A 161 -14.55 17.27 -0.78
CA LYS A 161 -13.86 17.37 0.51
C LYS A 161 -13.89 16.07 1.33
N ASN A 162 -14.86 15.19 1.13
CA ASN A 162 -15.00 13.93 1.87
C ASN A 162 -14.28 12.75 1.17
N LEU A 163 -13.71 12.99 -0.01
CA LEU A 163 -13.05 11.95 -0.81
C LEU A 163 -11.57 11.79 -0.47
N PHE A 164 -11.05 12.43 0.58
CA PHE A 164 -9.71 12.14 1.08
C PHE A 164 -9.72 10.84 1.91
N PRO A 165 -8.72 9.95 1.78
CA PRO A 165 -7.58 9.98 0.85
C PRO A 165 -7.85 9.29 -0.51
N ASP A 166 -9.07 8.81 -0.74
CA ASP A 166 -9.41 7.93 -1.87
C ASP A 166 -9.22 8.63 -3.23
N MET A 167 -9.61 9.90 -3.35
CA MET A 167 -9.48 10.69 -4.58
C MET A 167 -8.01 11.01 -4.92
N PRO A 168 -7.18 11.56 -4.01
CA PRO A 168 -5.75 11.71 -4.28
C PRO A 168 -5.07 10.42 -4.75
N ARG A 169 -5.38 9.27 -4.11
CA ARG A 169 -4.83 7.97 -4.49
C ARG A 169 -5.28 7.54 -5.88
N ALA A 170 -6.55 7.76 -6.20
CA ALA A 170 -7.09 7.51 -7.53
C ALA A 170 -6.36 8.36 -8.58
N VAL A 171 -6.14 9.65 -8.30
CA VAL A 171 -5.43 10.57 -9.20
C VAL A 171 -3.97 10.14 -9.40
N ALA A 172 -3.24 9.87 -8.33
CA ALA A 172 -1.84 9.44 -8.41
C ALA A 172 -1.68 8.15 -9.23
N GLY A 173 -2.52 7.15 -8.96
CA GLY A 173 -2.51 5.88 -9.68
C GLY A 173 -2.92 6.01 -11.14
N TYR A 174 -3.94 6.83 -11.42
CA TYR A 174 -4.38 7.15 -12.77
C TYR A 174 -3.28 7.83 -13.58
N LEU A 175 -2.65 8.87 -13.03
CA LEU A 175 -1.59 9.62 -13.73
C LEU A 175 -0.36 8.75 -14.02
N LEU A 176 0.04 7.87 -13.09
CA LEU A 176 1.14 6.91 -13.31
C LEU A 176 0.88 5.99 -14.49
N GLU A 177 -0.35 5.50 -14.64
CA GLU A 177 -0.72 4.67 -15.77
C GLU A 177 -0.88 5.48 -17.06
N TYR A 178 -1.46 6.68 -16.97
CA TYR A 178 -1.62 7.60 -18.09
C TYR A 178 -0.27 7.94 -18.73
N MET A 179 0.71 8.37 -17.93
CA MET A 179 2.05 8.72 -18.44
C MET A 179 2.75 7.55 -19.13
N GLY A 180 2.51 6.32 -18.68
CA GLY A 180 3.17 5.13 -19.23
C GLY A 180 2.69 4.75 -20.62
N LYS A 181 1.48 5.17 -21.03
CA LYS A 181 0.87 4.79 -22.31
C LYS A 181 1.41 5.65 -23.45
N SER A 182 2.02 5.01 -24.45
CA SER A 182 2.67 5.72 -25.57
C SER A 182 1.70 6.50 -26.47
N GLU A 183 0.43 6.09 -26.55
CA GLU A 183 -0.65 6.85 -27.20
C GLU A 183 -0.99 8.18 -26.54
N ASN A 184 -0.52 8.45 -25.33
CA ASN A 184 -0.72 9.78 -24.74
C ASN A 184 0.31 10.80 -25.23
N GLY A 185 1.26 10.37 -26.07
CA GLY A 185 2.23 11.24 -26.72
C GLY A 185 3.33 11.77 -25.81
N LEU A 186 3.37 11.42 -24.51
CA LEU A 186 4.42 11.86 -23.56
C LEU A 186 5.69 11.01 -23.61
N ILE A 187 5.53 9.74 -23.99
CA ILE A 187 6.60 8.74 -24.02
C ILE A 187 6.52 7.96 -25.33
N THR A 188 7.62 7.92 -26.07
CA THR A 188 7.79 7.02 -27.19
C THR A 188 8.87 6.00 -26.87
N ILE A 189 8.55 4.72 -27.04
CA ILE A 189 9.47 3.60 -26.80
C ILE A 189 9.96 3.12 -28.17
N ASP A 190 11.27 3.19 -28.40
CA ASP A 190 11.94 2.65 -29.58
C ASP A 190 13.01 1.66 -29.13
N ASN A 191 12.72 0.37 -29.24
CA ASN A 191 13.57 -0.76 -28.85
C ASN A 191 14.36 -0.56 -27.53
N ASP A 192 15.55 0.04 -27.60
CA ASP A 192 16.48 0.24 -26.48
C ASP A 192 16.48 1.66 -25.91
N THR A 193 15.67 2.57 -26.45
CA THR A 193 15.61 3.99 -26.06
C THR A 193 14.18 4.42 -25.74
N ILE A 194 14.05 5.20 -24.68
CA ILE A 194 12.82 5.91 -24.36
C ILE A 194 13.03 7.38 -24.70
N LEU A 195 12.15 7.90 -25.54
CA LEU A 195 12.05 9.31 -25.84
C LEU A 195 10.93 9.90 -24.97
N PHE A 196 11.30 10.84 -24.12
CA PHE A 196 10.35 11.65 -23.37
C PHE A 196 10.18 12.98 -24.09
N GLY A 197 8.95 13.43 -24.26
CA GLY A 197 8.62 14.61 -25.04
C GLY A 197 7.21 14.51 -25.58
N TRP A 198 6.55 15.65 -25.76
CA TRP A 198 5.20 15.69 -26.32
C TRP A 198 5.25 15.49 -27.83
N ASP A 199 4.60 14.44 -28.33
CA ASP A 199 4.35 14.19 -29.75
C ASP A 199 2.92 14.63 -30.12
N PRO A 200 2.74 15.79 -30.79
CA PRO A 200 1.44 16.28 -31.21
C PRO A 200 0.69 15.29 -32.09
N ALA A 201 1.40 14.49 -32.89
CA ALA A 201 0.80 13.55 -33.83
C ALA A 201 0.14 12.35 -33.11
N ARG A 202 0.48 12.13 -31.84
CA ARG A 202 -0.04 11.05 -31.00
C ARG A 202 -0.91 11.55 -29.84
N ALA A 203 -0.99 12.85 -29.59
CA ALA A 203 -1.79 13.38 -28.49
C ALA A 203 -3.29 13.06 -28.67
N PRO A 204 -4.00 12.66 -27.59
CA PRO A 204 -5.45 12.42 -27.66
C PRO A 204 -6.17 13.72 -28.03
N ALA A 205 -7.05 13.66 -29.04
CA ALA A 205 -7.86 14.79 -29.48
C ALA A 205 -8.76 15.28 -28.34
N GLN A 206 -8.35 16.32 -27.62
CA GLN A 206 -9.19 17.03 -26.68
C GLN A 206 -9.72 18.30 -27.35
N GLY A 207 -11.04 18.47 -27.32
CA GLY A 207 -11.75 19.51 -28.03
C GLY A 207 -11.33 20.93 -27.60
N ALA A 208 -11.27 21.80 -28.61
CA ALA A 208 -11.25 23.26 -28.53
C ALA A 208 -10.01 23.92 -27.89
N ALA A 209 -8.90 23.90 -28.63
CA ALA A 209 -8.16 25.13 -28.85
C ALA A 209 -7.92 25.28 -30.37
N THR A 210 -8.83 26.00 -31.02
CA THR A 210 -8.63 26.56 -32.35
C THR A 210 -7.36 27.40 -32.35
N HIS A 211 -6.33 27.00 -33.09
CA HIS A 211 -5.73 27.79 -34.19
C HIS A 211 -4.53 27.04 -34.78
N LEU A 212 -4.54 27.00 -36.12
CA LEU A 212 -3.45 26.68 -37.04
C LEU A 212 -3.11 25.20 -37.25
N ALA A 213 -3.64 24.68 -38.36
CA ALA A 213 -2.99 23.65 -39.15
C ALA A 213 -1.59 24.14 -39.54
N ALA A 214 -0.56 23.56 -38.93
CA ALA A 214 0.83 23.71 -39.33
C ALA A 214 1.49 22.33 -39.25
N ALA A 215 2.48 22.12 -40.13
CA ALA A 215 3.30 20.91 -40.27
C ALA A 215 3.68 20.24 -38.94
N PRO A 216 3.94 18.91 -38.91
CA PRO A 216 4.29 18.20 -37.67
C PRO A 216 5.37 18.98 -36.93
N LEU A 217 5.00 19.53 -35.78
CA LEU A 217 5.91 20.28 -34.92
C LEU A 217 7.08 19.34 -34.58
N PRO A 218 8.34 19.81 -34.69
CA PRO A 218 9.47 19.03 -34.21
C PRO A 218 9.25 18.71 -32.73
N LEU A 219 9.74 17.54 -32.29
CA LEU A 219 9.85 17.16 -30.88
C LEU A 219 10.22 18.40 -30.06
N SER A 220 9.51 18.68 -28.96
CA SER A 220 9.74 19.87 -28.16
C SER A 220 11.24 20.02 -27.83
N LYS A 221 11.72 21.26 -27.61
CA LYS A 221 13.10 21.52 -27.16
C LYS A 221 13.48 20.70 -25.91
N ASP A 222 12.47 20.26 -25.16
CA ASP A 222 12.58 19.48 -23.93
C ASP A 222 12.61 17.96 -24.16
N SER A 223 12.60 17.51 -25.42
CA SER A 223 12.65 16.10 -25.73
C SER A 223 14.01 15.50 -25.35
N ARG A 224 13.99 14.50 -24.47
CA ARG A 224 15.20 13.84 -23.97
C ARG A 224 15.15 12.35 -24.24
N ARG A 225 16.27 11.82 -24.74
CA ARG A 225 16.46 10.40 -25.01
C ARG A 225 17.20 9.76 -23.86
N TYR A 226 16.64 8.68 -23.33
CA TYR A 226 17.25 7.91 -22.26
C TYR A 226 17.31 6.43 -22.66
N PRO A 227 18.45 5.75 -22.50
CA PRO A 227 18.53 4.32 -22.70
C PRO A 227 17.59 3.59 -21.73
N LEU A 228 16.85 2.60 -22.23
CA LEU A 228 15.97 1.76 -21.42
C LEU A 228 16.73 1.04 -20.29
N ALA A 229 18.02 0.75 -20.53
CA ALA A 229 18.93 0.18 -19.55
C ALA A 229 19.09 1.04 -18.27
N VAL A 230 18.98 2.37 -18.37
CA VAL A 230 19.05 3.26 -17.19
C VAL A 230 17.88 3.00 -16.25
N PHE A 231 16.67 2.96 -16.80
CA PHE A 231 15.46 2.67 -16.03
C PHE A 231 15.42 1.23 -15.51
N ALA A 232 15.91 0.27 -16.31
CA ALA A 232 16.07 -1.12 -15.93
C ALA A 232 17.00 -1.28 -14.71
N GLY A 233 18.15 -0.56 -14.71
CA GLY A 233 19.08 -0.52 -13.59
C GLY A 233 18.45 0.07 -12.32
N ILE A 234 17.66 1.14 -12.44
CA ILE A 234 16.94 1.77 -11.33
C ILE A 234 15.89 0.81 -10.73
N ALA A 235 15.10 0.18 -11.60
CA ALA A 235 14.08 -0.79 -11.18
C ALA A 235 14.66 -2.14 -10.72
N LYS A 236 15.97 -2.38 -10.95
CA LYS A 236 16.64 -3.68 -10.77
C LYS A 236 15.91 -4.81 -11.51
N LYS A 237 15.52 -4.55 -12.76
CA LYS A 237 14.81 -5.48 -13.65
C LYS A 237 15.45 -5.51 -15.03
N GLU A 238 15.08 -6.50 -15.84
CA GLU A 238 15.48 -6.52 -17.25
C GLU A 238 14.68 -5.47 -18.05
N PRO A 239 15.28 -4.82 -19.07
CA PRO A 239 14.59 -3.85 -19.94
C PRO A 239 13.25 -4.35 -20.48
N LYS A 240 13.18 -5.64 -20.85
CA LYS A 240 11.97 -6.29 -21.37
C LYS A 240 10.80 -6.33 -20.37
N ASP A 241 11.09 -6.35 -19.08
CA ASP A 241 10.08 -6.47 -18.02
C ASP A 241 9.39 -5.12 -17.72
N LEU A 242 10.06 -4.01 -18.09
CA LEU A 242 9.53 -2.66 -17.96
C LEU A 242 8.53 -2.31 -19.07
N ILE A 243 8.50 -3.05 -20.18
CA ILE A 243 7.61 -2.79 -21.30
C ILE A 243 6.46 -3.79 -21.28
N GLU A 244 5.24 -3.30 -21.06
CA GLU A 244 4.02 -4.09 -21.22
C GLU A 244 3.40 -3.84 -22.58
N THR A 245 3.04 -4.92 -23.30
CA THR A 245 2.17 -4.81 -24.48
C THR A 245 0.73 -4.91 -24.03
N TYR A 246 -0.14 -4.03 -24.51
CA TYR A 246 -1.55 -4.04 -24.16
C TYR A 246 -2.45 -3.82 -25.38
N CYS A 247 -3.70 -4.24 -25.24
CA CYS A 247 -4.73 -3.96 -26.23
C CYS A 247 -5.40 -2.61 -25.92
N PRO A 248 -5.36 -1.61 -26.82
CA PRO A 248 -5.96 -0.30 -26.55
C PRO A 248 -7.48 -0.36 -26.37
N SER A 249 -8.17 -1.33 -27.00
CA SER A 249 -9.63 -1.45 -26.90
C SER A 249 -10.14 -1.98 -25.56
N CYS A 250 -9.34 -2.75 -24.82
CA CYS A 250 -9.79 -3.33 -23.55
C CYS A 250 -8.77 -3.25 -22.41
N ASP A 251 -7.65 -2.57 -22.64
CA ASP A 251 -6.57 -2.31 -21.69
C ASP A 251 -5.91 -3.54 -21.06
N LYS A 252 -6.16 -4.72 -21.64
CA LYS A 252 -5.61 -5.99 -21.14
C LYS A 252 -4.18 -6.17 -21.63
N ALA A 253 -3.32 -6.53 -20.70
CA ALA A 253 -1.96 -6.95 -20.99
C ALA A 253 -1.95 -8.16 -21.93
N VAL A 254 -1.06 -8.11 -22.91
CA VAL A 254 -0.79 -9.18 -23.86
C VAL A 254 0.55 -9.77 -23.45
N GLU A 255 0.54 -11.04 -23.03
CA GLU A 255 1.77 -11.75 -22.74
C GLU A 255 2.56 -11.93 -24.04
N ARG A 256 3.69 -11.22 -24.17
CA ARG A 256 4.58 -11.29 -25.36
C ARG A 256 5.06 -12.71 -25.66
N ASN A 257 5.03 -13.62 -24.69
CA ASN A 257 5.67 -14.95 -24.77
C ASN A 257 4.72 -16.15 -24.83
N ALA A 258 3.40 -15.95 -24.81
CA ALA A 258 2.47 -17.07 -24.84
C ALA A 258 2.10 -17.50 -26.28
N ALA A 259 3.07 -17.54 -27.19
CA ALA A 259 2.91 -18.25 -28.45
C ALA A 259 2.97 -19.75 -28.16
N GLN A 260 1.84 -20.44 -28.30
CA GLN A 260 1.78 -21.89 -28.18
C GLN A 260 1.93 -22.52 -29.57
N TYR A 261 2.79 -23.52 -29.66
CA TYR A 261 2.99 -24.33 -30.84
C TYR A 261 2.43 -25.74 -30.60
N SER A 262 1.86 -26.35 -31.64
CA SER A 262 1.66 -27.80 -31.69
C SER A 262 2.58 -28.43 -32.71
N LEU A 263 2.88 -29.70 -32.48
CA LEU A 263 3.41 -30.57 -33.52
C LEU A 263 2.25 -31.31 -34.15
N ASP A 264 2.06 -31.12 -35.45
CA ASP A 264 1.06 -31.81 -36.25
C ASP A 264 1.80 -32.69 -37.26
N CYS A 265 1.35 -33.92 -37.48
CA CYS A 265 2.00 -34.80 -38.45
C CYS A 265 1.87 -34.23 -39.87
N ALA A 266 2.98 -34.12 -40.59
CA ALA A 266 3.02 -33.62 -41.97
C ALA A 266 2.30 -34.52 -42.98
N ASN A 267 1.89 -35.73 -42.58
CA ASN A 267 1.12 -36.64 -43.41
C ASN A 267 -0.39 -36.34 -43.31
N PRO A 268 -1.04 -35.84 -44.39
CA PRO A 268 -2.46 -35.47 -44.37
C PRO A 268 -3.39 -36.64 -44.04
N ALA A 269 -2.98 -37.88 -44.33
CA ALA A 269 -3.75 -39.09 -44.03
C ALA A 269 -3.62 -39.54 -42.56
N CYS A 270 -2.59 -39.09 -41.83
CA CYS A 270 -2.33 -39.53 -40.46
C CYS A 270 -3.13 -38.75 -39.43
N GLN A 271 -3.26 -37.43 -39.65
CA GLN A 271 -3.98 -36.45 -38.81
C GLN A 271 -3.59 -36.47 -37.32
N TYR A 272 -2.41 -37.01 -37.00
CA TYR A 272 -1.92 -37.06 -35.64
C TYR A 272 -1.45 -35.67 -35.20
N ARG A 273 -1.92 -35.22 -34.04
CA ARG A 273 -1.47 -34.00 -33.37
C ARG A 273 -0.94 -34.37 -32.00
N ALA A 274 0.26 -33.90 -31.68
CA ALA A 274 0.85 -34.11 -30.37
C ALA A 274 -0.05 -33.47 -29.28
N PRO A 275 -0.31 -34.16 -28.16
CA PRO A 275 -1.14 -33.63 -27.09
C PRO A 275 -0.44 -32.51 -26.30
N GLN A 276 0.90 -32.52 -26.28
CA GLN A 276 1.70 -31.49 -25.64
C GLN A 276 1.77 -30.22 -26.50
N ARG A 277 1.70 -29.07 -25.84
CA ARG A 277 1.90 -27.76 -26.46
C ARG A 277 3.25 -27.21 -26.02
N TYR A 278 3.93 -26.54 -26.94
CA TYR A 278 5.26 -26.01 -26.70
C TYR A 278 5.23 -24.49 -26.67
N THR A 279 5.94 -23.89 -25.73
CA THR A 279 6.29 -22.48 -25.74
C THR A 279 7.42 -22.21 -26.74
N ARG A 280 7.75 -20.93 -26.95
CA ARG A 280 8.89 -20.54 -27.83
C ARG A 280 10.23 -21.05 -27.30
N GLU A 281 10.41 -21.12 -25.99
CA GLU A 281 11.63 -21.60 -25.34
C GLU A 281 11.73 -23.13 -25.44
N GLU A 282 10.64 -23.85 -25.15
CA GLU A 282 10.58 -25.31 -25.28
C GLU A 282 10.73 -25.76 -26.74
N LYS A 283 10.21 -24.98 -27.70
CA LYS A 283 10.46 -25.22 -29.13
C LYS A 283 11.96 -25.28 -29.43
N GLY A 284 12.76 -24.39 -28.83
CA GLY A 284 14.21 -24.33 -29.04
C GLY A 284 14.97 -25.53 -28.46
N MET A 285 14.29 -26.38 -27.69
CA MET A 285 14.84 -27.58 -27.05
C MET A 285 14.36 -28.89 -27.69
N LEU A 286 13.51 -28.82 -28.72
CA LEU A 286 13.05 -30.00 -29.47
C LEU A 286 14.22 -30.60 -30.25
N ASP A 287 14.37 -31.93 -30.16
CA ASP A 287 15.36 -32.68 -30.93
C ASP A 287 14.73 -33.40 -32.15
N ASP A 288 15.57 -34.03 -32.98
CA ASP A 288 15.12 -34.74 -34.18
C ASP A 288 14.15 -35.89 -33.86
N LYS A 289 14.17 -36.45 -32.64
CA LYS A 289 13.26 -37.54 -32.23
C LYS A 289 11.88 -37.00 -31.90
N ASP A 290 11.80 -35.79 -31.36
CA ASP A 290 10.54 -35.10 -31.08
C ASP A 290 9.79 -34.69 -32.36
N LEU A 291 10.51 -34.56 -33.48
CA LEU A 291 9.94 -34.22 -34.79
C LEU A 291 9.47 -35.44 -35.60
N VAL A 292 9.41 -36.63 -34.99
CA VAL A 292 8.92 -37.85 -35.65
C VAL A 292 7.56 -38.25 -35.09
N CYS A 293 6.58 -38.40 -35.98
CA CYS A 293 5.23 -38.77 -35.61
C CYS A 293 5.20 -40.20 -35.02
N PRO A 294 4.68 -40.41 -33.80
CA PRO A 294 4.62 -41.72 -33.17
C PRO A 294 3.61 -42.68 -33.82
N LYS A 295 2.73 -42.19 -34.71
CA LYS A 295 1.70 -42.99 -35.38
C LYS A 295 2.14 -43.49 -36.76
N CYS A 296 2.90 -42.71 -37.51
CA CYS A 296 3.30 -43.06 -38.88
C CYS A 296 4.78 -42.87 -39.21
N HIS A 297 5.60 -42.50 -38.21
CA HIS A 297 7.04 -42.32 -38.30
C HIS A 297 7.52 -41.32 -39.37
N ARG A 298 6.63 -40.43 -39.84
CA ARG A 298 6.97 -39.30 -40.69
C ARG A 298 7.22 -38.05 -39.87
N VAL A 299 7.86 -37.06 -40.50
CA VAL A 299 8.15 -35.76 -39.89
C VAL A 299 6.88 -35.06 -39.41
N MET A 300 7.00 -34.34 -38.30
CA MET A 300 5.97 -33.46 -37.77
C MET A 300 6.27 -32.01 -38.12
N ASP A 301 5.23 -31.28 -38.53
CA ASP A 301 5.27 -29.84 -38.77
C ASP A 301 4.91 -29.10 -37.48
N LEU A 302 5.59 -27.97 -37.27
CA LEU A 302 5.32 -27.11 -36.13
C LEU A 302 4.32 -26.01 -36.50
N ASN A 303 3.12 -26.06 -35.91
CA ASN A 303 2.05 -25.12 -36.17
C ASN A 303 1.85 -24.14 -35.01
N LEU A 304 1.71 -22.84 -35.32
CA LEU A 304 1.39 -21.82 -34.33
C LEU A 304 -0.12 -21.87 -34.01
N LEU A 305 -0.48 -22.25 -32.79
CA LEU A 305 -1.87 -22.45 -32.38
C LEU A 305 -2.60 -21.14 -32.03
N ALA A 306 -1.92 -20.21 -31.35
CA ALA A 306 -2.39 -18.85 -31.08
C ALA A 306 -1.30 -18.05 -30.37
N ARG A 307 -1.30 -16.72 -30.56
CA ARG A 307 -0.81 -15.81 -29.52
C ARG A 307 -1.90 -15.76 -28.47
N LYS A 308 -1.59 -16.14 -27.22
CA LYS A 308 -2.54 -16.00 -26.11
C LYS A 308 -2.75 -14.50 -25.81
N ALA A 309 -3.56 -13.84 -26.62
CA ALA A 309 -4.02 -12.51 -26.31
C ALA A 309 -4.93 -12.61 -25.07
N GLY A 310 -4.73 -11.74 -24.08
CA GLY A 310 -5.66 -11.63 -22.95
C GLY A 310 -7.07 -11.17 -23.34
N CYS A 311 -7.32 -10.92 -24.64
CA CYS A 311 -8.56 -10.40 -25.19
C CYS A 311 -8.87 -10.95 -26.59
N THR A 312 -10.12 -10.84 -27.01
CA THR A 312 -10.64 -11.22 -28.34
C THR A 312 -10.35 -10.21 -29.46
N HIS A 313 -9.74 -9.07 -29.13
CA HIS A 313 -9.43 -8.00 -30.09
C HIS A 313 -8.19 -8.28 -30.94
N SER A 314 -8.19 -7.80 -32.19
CA SER A 314 -7.17 -8.06 -33.20
C SER A 314 -5.75 -7.67 -32.74
N PRO A 315 -4.74 -8.53 -32.94
CA PRO A 315 -3.35 -8.23 -32.63
C PRO A 315 -2.72 -7.09 -33.44
N ALA A 316 -3.33 -6.71 -34.57
CA ALA A 316 -2.77 -5.71 -35.48
C ALA A 316 -2.74 -4.27 -34.91
N GLY A 317 -3.34 -4.05 -33.73
CA GLY A 317 -3.39 -2.73 -33.07
C GLY A 317 -2.86 -2.71 -31.64
N TYR A 318 -2.09 -3.71 -31.20
CA TYR A 318 -1.52 -3.68 -29.85
C TYR A 318 -0.46 -2.60 -29.70
N GLN A 319 -0.46 -1.96 -28.54
CA GLN A 319 0.46 -0.87 -28.21
C GLN A 319 1.38 -1.26 -27.05
N HIS A 320 2.39 -0.43 -26.82
CA HIS A 320 3.35 -0.60 -25.74
C HIS A 320 3.17 0.51 -24.70
N ARG A 321 3.24 0.14 -23.42
CA ARG A 321 3.33 1.07 -22.31
C ARG A 321 4.54 0.74 -21.43
N LEU A 322 5.17 1.79 -20.92
CA LEU A 322 6.22 1.69 -19.93
C LEU A 322 5.59 1.53 -18.55
N ARG A 323 6.02 0.54 -17.77
CA ARG A 323 5.59 0.35 -16.37
C ARG A 323 6.29 1.38 -15.47
N LEU A 324 5.92 2.65 -15.62
CA LEU A 324 6.50 3.75 -14.86
C LEU A 324 6.43 3.55 -13.35
N GLY A 325 5.35 2.95 -12.82
CA GLY A 325 5.24 2.67 -11.39
C GLY A 325 6.25 1.65 -10.84
N GLU A 326 7.01 0.95 -11.70
CA GLU A 326 8.12 0.08 -11.27
C GLU A 326 9.47 0.82 -11.23
N VAL A 327 9.54 1.98 -11.88
CA VAL A 327 10.73 2.83 -11.98
C VAL A 327 10.62 4.01 -11.03
N ILE A 328 9.43 4.60 -10.96
CA ILE A 328 9.09 5.80 -10.20
C ILE A 328 8.39 5.37 -8.93
N GLN A 329 8.92 5.82 -7.79
CA GLN A 329 8.24 5.72 -6.52
C GLN A 329 7.55 7.06 -6.24
N VAL A 330 6.24 7.08 -6.43
CA VAL A 330 5.41 8.12 -5.82
C VAL A 330 5.15 7.66 -4.40
N ASP A 331 5.52 8.46 -3.41
CA ASP A 331 5.26 8.10 -2.03
C ASP A 331 3.76 8.23 -1.75
N THR A 332 3.03 7.13 -1.97
CA THR A 332 1.59 7.06 -1.67
C THR A 332 1.30 7.01 -0.17
N VAL A 333 2.32 6.92 0.70
CA VAL A 333 2.17 7.07 2.15
C VAL A 333 1.79 8.51 2.51
N LEU A 334 2.16 9.49 1.68
CA LEU A 334 1.68 10.87 1.78
C LEU A 334 0.16 10.99 1.62
N LEU A 335 -0.42 10.15 0.78
CA LEU A 335 -1.86 10.06 0.59
C LEU A 335 -2.53 9.25 1.71
N ALA A 336 -2.05 9.36 2.95
CA ALA A 336 -2.66 8.79 4.15
C ALA A 336 -3.23 9.89 5.04
N SER A 337 -4.29 9.57 5.79
CA SER A 337 -4.89 10.50 6.76
C SER A 337 -3.83 11.09 7.69
N ARG A 338 -3.83 12.42 7.81
CA ARG A 338 -2.91 13.20 8.64
C ARG A 338 -1.42 12.99 8.34
N HIS A 339 -1.06 12.61 7.11
CA HIS A 339 0.33 12.66 6.68
C HIS A 339 0.78 14.12 6.51
N LEU A 340 2.09 14.36 6.67
CA LEU A 340 2.69 15.68 6.51
C LEU A 340 3.79 15.68 5.44
N TYR A 341 3.83 16.74 4.63
CA TYR A 341 4.91 17.00 3.69
C TYR A 341 5.69 18.24 4.09
N ARG A 342 6.96 18.31 3.66
CA ARG A 342 7.84 19.44 3.98
C ARG A 342 7.31 20.73 3.33
N MET A 343 7.20 21.81 4.09
CA MET A 343 6.68 23.09 3.61
C MET A 343 7.58 23.71 2.54
N ALA A 344 6.98 24.50 1.64
CA ALA A 344 7.76 25.40 0.79
C ALA A 344 8.61 26.34 1.67
N TYR A 345 9.82 26.64 1.21
CA TYR A 345 10.83 27.46 1.89
C TYR A 345 11.35 26.90 3.22
N SER A 346 10.96 25.70 3.63
CA SER A 346 11.61 25.01 4.74
C SER A 346 12.96 24.43 4.30
N LEU A 347 13.92 24.33 5.22
CA LEU A 347 15.21 23.68 4.97
C LEU A 347 15.10 22.15 4.98
N HIS A 348 16.03 21.50 4.30
CA HIS A 348 16.27 20.06 4.37
C HIS A 348 17.52 19.72 5.19
N GLU A 349 17.39 18.80 6.14
CA GLU A 349 18.39 18.52 7.18
C GLU A 349 19.75 18.07 6.63
N LYS A 350 19.74 17.22 5.60
CA LYS A 350 20.98 16.59 5.10
C LYS A 350 21.73 17.45 4.10
N SER A 351 21.00 18.24 3.31
CA SER A 351 21.57 19.04 2.22
C SER A 351 21.76 20.50 2.63
N GLY A 352 21.01 20.99 3.62
CA GLY A 352 21.01 22.40 3.98
C GLY A 352 20.42 23.31 2.91
N LEU A 353 19.72 22.78 1.91
CA LEU A 353 19.03 23.52 0.86
C LEU A 353 17.58 23.81 1.26
N ALA A 354 17.00 24.86 0.69
CA ALA A 354 15.60 25.23 0.90
C ALA A 354 14.67 24.52 -0.10
N SER A 355 13.45 24.20 0.33
CA SER A 355 12.41 23.68 -0.56
C SER A 355 11.79 24.78 -1.40
N VAL A 356 12.40 25.12 -2.54
CA VAL A 356 11.99 26.26 -3.39
C VAL A 356 10.88 25.90 -4.36
N VAL A 357 9.98 26.85 -4.63
CA VAL A 357 8.92 26.73 -5.64
C VAL A 357 9.52 27.07 -7.01
N VAL A 358 9.33 26.19 -7.98
CA VAL A 358 10.00 26.24 -9.29
C VAL A 358 8.97 26.40 -10.41
N PRO A 359 9.23 27.27 -11.41
CA PRO A 359 8.42 27.35 -12.63
C PRO A 359 8.36 26.01 -13.38
N HIS A 360 7.25 25.73 -14.06
CA HIS A 360 7.05 24.43 -14.73
C HIS A 360 8.05 24.16 -15.86
N ASP A 361 8.41 25.22 -16.59
CA ASP A 361 9.37 25.21 -17.69
C ASP A 361 10.83 25.09 -17.22
N HIS A 362 11.10 25.36 -15.94
CA HIS A 362 12.46 25.29 -15.38
C HIS A 362 12.77 23.94 -14.70
N ILE A 363 11.82 23.00 -14.62
CA ILE A 363 12.00 21.73 -13.88
C ILE A 363 13.19 20.91 -14.41
N LEU A 364 13.35 20.83 -15.73
CA LEU A 364 14.37 19.98 -16.37
C LEU A 364 15.78 20.60 -16.32
N ASP A 365 15.87 21.91 -16.17
CA ASP A 365 17.10 22.68 -16.18
C ASP A 365 17.51 23.17 -14.77
N PHE A 366 16.63 22.99 -13.78
CA PHE A 366 16.87 23.37 -12.39
C PHE A 366 18.15 22.76 -11.84
N ASP A 367 19.02 23.63 -11.32
CA ASP A 367 20.22 23.28 -10.58
C ASP A 367 19.98 23.39 -9.07
N LYS A 368 20.48 22.42 -8.29
CA LYS A 368 20.28 22.40 -6.83
C LYS A 368 20.90 23.59 -6.11
N THR A 369 21.92 24.23 -6.68
CA THR A 369 22.52 25.45 -6.14
C THR A 369 21.56 26.63 -6.13
N GLU A 370 20.53 26.63 -6.99
CA GLU A 370 19.47 27.66 -6.99
C GLU A 370 18.63 27.60 -5.71
N ALA A 371 18.67 26.48 -4.97
CA ALA A 371 18.03 26.31 -3.68
C ALA A 371 18.91 26.71 -2.48
N ASP A 372 20.02 27.45 -2.69
CA ASP A 372 20.85 27.96 -1.58
C ASP A 372 20.03 28.96 -0.74
N PRO A 373 19.79 28.68 0.56
CA PRO A 373 18.99 29.53 1.44
C PRO A 373 19.41 31.00 1.52
N LYS A 374 20.62 31.35 1.05
CA LYS A 374 21.10 32.74 0.99
C LYS A 374 20.58 33.52 -0.21
N THR A 375 20.27 32.87 -1.33
CA THR A 375 20.00 33.52 -2.62
C THR A 375 18.58 33.33 -3.13
N ILE A 376 17.79 32.44 -2.52
CA ILE A 376 16.41 32.16 -2.96
C ILE A 376 15.48 33.38 -2.92
N SER A 377 14.52 33.42 -3.84
CA SER A 377 13.40 34.36 -3.87
C SER A 377 12.13 33.76 -3.22
N PHE A 378 11.18 34.62 -2.84
CA PHE A 378 9.89 34.26 -2.23
C PHE A 378 8.69 34.81 -3.00
N ASP A 379 8.89 35.07 -4.30
CA ASP A 379 7.94 35.64 -5.26
C ASP A 379 6.81 34.66 -5.62
N ARG A 380 6.98 33.37 -5.31
CA ARG A 380 6.03 32.30 -5.68
C ARG A 380 5.42 31.65 -4.44
N MET A 381 4.17 31.23 -4.56
CA MET A 381 3.48 30.47 -3.53
C MET A 381 3.22 29.06 -4.02
N PHE A 382 3.55 28.06 -3.20
CA PHE A 382 3.15 26.68 -3.45
C PHE A 382 1.68 26.52 -3.06
N LEU A 383 0.90 25.85 -3.91
CA LEU A 383 -0.55 25.70 -3.75
C LEU A 383 -1.29 27.04 -3.61
N ASP A 384 -1.03 27.99 -4.52
CA ASP A 384 -1.67 29.31 -4.49
C ASP A 384 -3.18 29.21 -4.84
N PRO A 385 -4.10 29.46 -3.88
CA PRO A 385 -5.53 29.43 -4.15
C PRO A 385 -5.98 30.58 -5.07
N ALA A 386 -5.26 31.71 -5.09
CA ALA A 386 -5.61 32.85 -5.93
C ALA A 386 -5.35 32.59 -7.42
N ALA A 387 -4.47 31.63 -7.73
CA ALA A 387 -4.21 31.17 -9.08
C ALA A 387 -5.25 30.13 -9.57
N CYS A 388 -6.26 29.79 -8.76
CA CYS A 388 -7.23 28.75 -9.06
C CYS A 388 -8.44 29.24 -9.85
N THR A 389 -8.87 28.42 -10.81
CA THR A 389 -10.23 28.49 -11.34
C THR A 389 -10.97 27.21 -10.95
N GLN A 390 -12.15 27.39 -10.36
CA GLN A 390 -12.96 26.27 -9.89
C GLN A 390 -13.39 25.37 -11.04
N GLY A 391 -13.14 24.06 -10.90
CA GLY A 391 -13.49 23.06 -11.92
C GLY A 391 -12.39 22.75 -12.94
N ASP A 392 -11.23 23.43 -12.90
CA ASP A 392 -10.10 23.14 -13.80
C ASP A 392 -9.64 21.67 -13.73
N ALA A 393 -9.77 21.02 -12.57
CA ALA A 393 -9.42 19.63 -12.36
C ALA A 393 -10.61 18.66 -12.47
N GLU A 394 -11.75 19.08 -13.02
CA GLU A 394 -12.94 18.22 -13.16
C GLU A 394 -12.67 17.00 -14.04
N GLN A 395 -12.05 17.20 -15.21
CA GLN A 395 -11.74 16.11 -16.13
C GLN A 395 -10.77 15.11 -15.48
N LEU A 396 -9.77 15.61 -14.76
CA LEU A 396 -8.82 14.78 -14.00
C LEU A 396 -9.54 13.95 -12.94
N ALA A 397 -10.38 14.58 -12.11
CA ALA A 397 -11.12 13.92 -11.05
C ALA A 397 -12.04 12.82 -11.60
N LYS A 398 -12.78 13.12 -12.67
CA LYS A 398 -13.68 12.16 -13.31
C LYS A 398 -12.94 10.94 -13.85
N ARG A 399 -11.88 11.16 -14.64
CA ARG A 399 -11.09 10.06 -15.22
C ARG A 399 -10.41 9.22 -14.13
N ALA A 400 -9.88 9.85 -13.09
CA ALA A 400 -9.27 9.16 -11.96
C ALA A 400 -10.28 8.30 -11.19
N TRP A 401 -11.49 8.82 -10.95
CA TRP A 401 -12.54 8.08 -10.25
C TRP A 401 -13.05 6.88 -11.06
N GLU A 402 -13.27 7.05 -12.37
CA GLU A 402 -13.62 5.96 -13.28
C GLU A 402 -12.51 4.90 -13.36
N TRP A 403 -11.24 5.33 -13.40
CA TRP A 403 -10.09 4.43 -13.40
C TRP A 403 -10.05 3.57 -12.13
N ARG A 404 -10.29 4.18 -10.96
CA ARG A 404 -10.35 3.47 -9.68
C ARG A 404 -11.44 2.41 -9.70
N ALA A 405 -12.64 2.78 -10.12
CA ALA A 405 -13.80 1.88 -10.19
C ALA A 405 -13.51 0.64 -11.04
N LYS A 406 -12.94 0.84 -12.24
CA LYS A 406 -12.54 -0.25 -13.14
C LYS A 406 -11.54 -1.21 -12.49
N ARG A 407 -10.60 -0.70 -11.69
CA ARG A 407 -9.63 -1.55 -10.98
C ARG A 407 -10.25 -2.31 -9.82
N GLU A 408 -11.13 -1.68 -9.06
CA GLU A 408 -11.85 -2.35 -7.97
C GLU A 408 -12.75 -3.46 -8.52
N GLU A 409 -13.46 -3.20 -9.61
CA GLU A 409 -14.26 -4.19 -10.31
C GLU A 409 -13.39 -5.32 -10.89
N ALA A 410 -12.25 -5.00 -11.53
CA ALA A 410 -11.32 -6.00 -12.04
C ALA A 410 -10.68 -6.83 -10.91
N SER A 411 -10.40 -6.23 -9.76
CA SER A 411 -9.90 -6.91 -8.57
C SER A 411 -10.98 -7.83 -7.98
N ALA A 412 -12.22 -7.36 -7.87
CA ALA A 412 -13.38 -8.13 -7.43
C ALA A 412 -13.68 -9.31 -8.38
N LYS A 413 -13.59 -9.10 -9.70
CA LYS A 413 -13.68 -10.15 -10.72
C LYS A 413 -12.51 -11.13 -10.65
N ARG A 414 -11.28 -10.67 -10.39
CA ARG A 414 -10.11 -11.56 -10.21
C ARG A 414 -10.20 -12.40 -8.93
N SER A 415 -10.90 -11.92 -7.89
CA SER A 415 -11.19 -12.73 -6.71
C SER A 415 -12.27 -13.81 -6.94
N VAL A 416 -12.98 -13.77 -8.08
CA VAL A 416 -13.94 -14.79 -8.50
C VAL A 416 -13.33 -15.57 -9.67
N ARG A 417 -12.77 -16.76 -9.41
CA ARG A 417 -12.45 -17.68 -10.51
C ARG A 417 -13.77 -18.23 -11.06
N LEU A 418 -13.83 -18.64 -12.32
CA LEU A 418 -15.00 -19.34 -12.87
C LEU A 418 -14.58 -20.78 -13.15
N ASP A 419 -15.46 -21.75 -12.87
CA ASP A 419 -15.23 -23.13 -13.29
C ASP A 419 -15.45 -23.30 -14.81
N ALA A 420 -15.23 -24.52 -15.31
CA ALA A 420 -15.40 -24.86 -16.72
C ALA A 420 -16.86 -24.68 -17.23
N ASN A 421 -17.83 -24.49 -16.33
CA ASN A 421 -19.25 -24.32 -16.63
C ASN A 421 -19.71 -22.86 -16.45
N GLY A 422 -18.79 -21.92 -16.19
CA GLY A 422 -19.10 -20.51 -16.01
C GLY A 422 -19.72 -20.17 -14.65
N GLN A 423 -19.64 -21.07 -13.66
CA GLN A 423 -20.06 -20.79 -12.29
C GLN A 423 -18.93 -20.13 -11.48
N PRO A 424 -19.24 -19.16 -10.60
CA PRO A 424 -18.26 -18.55 -9.71
C PRO A 424 -17.62 -19.60 -8.78
N MET A 425 -16.37 -19.97 -9.08
CA MET A 425 -15.42 -20.48 -8.10
C MET A 425 -15.07 -19.32 -7.16
N GLY A 426 -15.75 -19.28 -6.02
CA GLY A 426 -15.45 -18.35 -4.93
C GLY A 426 -13.96 -18.30 -4.60
N SER A 427 -13.55 -17.15 -4.07
CA SER A 427 -12.26 -16.90 -3.43
C SER A 427 -11.72 -18.16 -2.74
N GLU A 428 -10.44 -18.49 -2.92
CA GLU A 428 -9.76 -19.55 -2.15
C GLU A 428 -9.76 -19.21 -0.65
N PHE A 429 -10.89 -19.43 0.00
CA PHE A 429 -11.17 -19.79 1.37
C PHE A 429 -12.64 -20.20 1.32
N GLU A 430 -12.91 -21.50 1.22
CA GLU A 430 -14.21 -22.00 1.62
C GLU A 430 -14.47 -21.44 3.02
N ASP A 431 -15.65 -20.87 3.24
CA ASP A 431 -16.08 -20.53 4.60
C ASP A 431 -15.88 -21.79 5.44
N VAL A 432 -15.00 -21.68 6.42
CA VAL A 432 -14.75 -22.74 7.37
C VAL A 432 -16.04 -22.89 8.17
N THR A 433 -16.91 -23.82 7.76
CA THR A 433 -18.19 -24.12 8.42
C THR A 433 -17.98 -24.79 9.77
N GLU A 434 -16.83 -25.43 9.96
CA GLU A 434 -16.44 -26.15 11.18
C GLU A 434 -15.09 -25.65 11.69
N THR A 435 -15.04 -25.28 12.97
CA THR A 435 -13.84 -24.77 13.65
C THR A 435 -12.63 -25.69 13.43
N ILE A 436 -11.55 -25.16 12.87
CA ILE A 436 -10.32 -25.94 12.64
C ILE A 436 -9.58 -26.11 13.98
N PRO A 437 -9.29 -27.35 14.40
CA PRO A 437 -8.60 -27.60 15.67
C PRO A 437 -7.09 -27.30 15.58
N GLU A 438 -6.46 -27.06 16.73
CA GLU A 438 -5.05 -26.65 16.83
C GLU A 438 -4.07 -27.66 16.20
N THR A 439 -4.48 -28.92 16.07
CA THR A 439 -3.71 -29.98 15.40
C THR A 439 -3.39 -29.64 13.95
N HIS A 440 -4.20 -28.83 13.26
CA HIS A 440 -3.94 -28.40 11.90
C HIS A 440 -3.24 -27.04 11.80
N PHE A 441 -2.89 -26.41 12.92
CA PHE A 441 -2.23 -25.10 12.90
C PHE A 441 -0.81 -25.19 12.32
N PRO A 442 -0.35 -24.14 11.61
CA PRO A 442 1.02 -24.09 11.09
C PRO A 442 2.06 -24.01 12.21
N PRO A 443 3.32 -24.41 11.93
CA PRO A 443 4.42 -24.34 12.89
C PRO A 443 4.57 -22.98 13.58
N CYS A 444 4.39 -21.87 12.84
CA CYS A 444 4.51 -20.53 13.41
C CYS A 444 3.47 -20.24 14.49
N MET A 445 2.23 -20.72 14.34
CA MET A 445 1.17 -20.54 15.34
C MET A 445 1.36 -21.46 16.53
N ARG A 446 1.79 -22.72 16.30
CA ARG A 446 2.14 -23.64 17.38
C ARG A 446 3.29 -23.11 18.23
N ASN A 447 4.31 -22.52 17.60
CA ASN A 447 5.44 -21.91 18.31
C ASN A 447 5.01 -20.71 19.15
N ILE A 448 4.06 -19.90 18.67
CA ILE A 448 3.48 -18.83 19.48
C ILE A 448 2.74 -19.44 20.69
N LEU A 449 1.90 -20.46 20.46
CA LEU A 449 1.11 -21.11 21.51
C LEU A 449 1.95 -21.86 22.55
N ALA A 450 3.16 -22.32 22.18
CA ALA A 450 4.13 -22.90 23.11
C ALA A 450 4.74 -21.87 24.08
N GLY A 451 4.55 -20.57 23.81
CA GLY A 451 4.96 -19.46 24.67
C GLY A 451 6.13 -18.65 24.13
N MET A 452 6.22 -17.39 24.56
CA MET A 452 7.24 -16.44 24.11
C MET A 452 7.65 -15.44 25.17
N LYS A 453 8.92 -15.04 25.15
CA LYS A 453 9.51 -14.06 26.09
C LYS A 453 9.21 -12.61 25.68
N ASP A 454 9.28 -12.30 24.38
CA ASP A 454 9.04 -10.97 23.83
C ASP A 454 8.05 -11.04 22.65
N GLY A 455 7.36 -9.94 22.35
CA GLY A 455 6.43 -9.83 21.21
C GLY A 455 4.98 -10.27 21.50
N LYS A 456 4.59 -10.49 22.76
CA LYS A 456 3.27 -11.00 23.17
C LYS A 456 2.08 -10.22 22.59
N LYS A 457 2.17 -8.88 22.47
CA LYS A 457 1.11 -8.05 21.84
C LYS A 457 0.97 -8.32 20.33
N ARG A 458 2.08 -8.50 19.61
CA ARG A 458 2.09 -8.83 18.18
C ARG A 458 1.57 -10.25 17.95
N ALA A 459 1.95 -11.18 18.82
CA ALA A 459 1.43 -12.54 18.83
C ALA A 459 -0.07 -12.61 19.12
N MET A 460 -0.56 -11.87 20.10
CA MET A 460 -2.00 -11.78 20.40
C MET A 460 -2.79 -11.33 19.17
N PHE A 461 -2.33 -10.27 18.48
CA PHE A 461 -2.95 -9.80 17.24
C PHE A 461 -2.94 -10.88 16.13
N ALA A 462 -1.82 -11.56 15.94
CA ALA A 462 -1.69 -12.61 14.94
C ALA A 462 -2.58 -13.82 15.24
N LEU A 463 -2.67 -14.22 16.50
CA LEU A 463 -3.49 -15.33 16.99
C LEU A 463 -4.99 -15.04 16.84
N THR A 464 -5.48 -13.86 17.26
CA THR A 464 -6.91 -13.53 17.13
C THR A 464 -7.38 -13.53 15.68
N ASN A 465 -6.59 -12.94 14.79
CA ASN A 465 -6.95 -12.86 13.38
C ASN A 465 -6.89 -14.25 12.73
N PHE A 466 -5.91 -15.06 13.09
CA PHE A 466 -5.79 -16.43 12.60
C PHE A 466 -6.93 -17.33 13.09
N MET A 467 -7.24 -17.32 14.40
CA MET A 467 -8.33 -18.12 14.97
C MET A 467 -9.69 -17.72 14.38
N GLY A 468 -9.93 -16.43 14.18
CA GLY A 468 -11.16 -15.95 13.54
C GLY A 468 -11.33 -16.42 12.09
N VAL A 469 -10.23 -16.57 11.34
CA VAL A 469 -10.26 -17.19 10.00
C VAL A 469 -10.42 -18.71 10.07
N CYS A 470 -9.92 -19.35 11.12
CA CYS A 470 -10.08 -20.78 11.38
C CYS A 470 -11.46 -21.17 11.97
N GLY A 471 -12.42 -20.25 12.02
CA GLY A 471 -13.80 -20.52 12.48
C GLY A 471 -14.02 -20.42 13.99
N TRP A 472 -13.04 -19.93 14.77
CA TRP A 472 -13.21 -19.76 16.22
C TRP A 472 -14.10 -18.56 16.53
N THR A 473 -15.03 -18.74 17.47
CA THR A 473 -15.84 -17.62 17.99
C THR A 473 -14.96 -16.66 18.80
N PRO A 474 -15.31 -15.36 18.89
CA PRO A 474 -14.58 -14.41 19.72
C PRO A 474 -14.42 -14.87 21.17
N ASP A 475 -15.42 -15.54 21.72
CA ASP A 475 -15.40 -16.02 23.11
C ASP A 475 -14.46 -17.21 23.29
N ALA A 476 -14.44 -18.16 22.34
CA ALA A 476 -13.49 -19.28 22.35
C ALA A 476 -12.04 -18.80 22.15
N ALA A 477 -11.83 -17.82 21.27
CA ALA A 477 -10.52 -17.21 21.06
C ALA A 477 -10.03 -16.44 22.30
N GLU A 478 -10.91 -15.70 22.99
CA GLU A 478 -10.59 -15.00 24.24
C GLU A 478 -10.20 -16.01 25.34
N ALA A 479 -10.99 -17.07 25.53
CA ALA A 479 -10.69 -18.12 26.50
C ALA A 479 -9.32 -18.78 26.24
N ARG A 480 -9.03 -19.10 24.97
CA ARG A 480 -7.74 -19.69 24.59
C ARG A 480 -6.57 -18.73 24.79
N LEU A 481 -6.77 -17.44 24.54
CA LEU A 481 -5.76 -16.41 24.80
C LEU A 481 -5.46 -16.24 26.29
N HIS A 482 -6.46 -16.35 27.16
CA HIS A 482 -6.25 -16.33 28.61
C HIS A 482 -5.39 -17.52 29.05
N VAL A 483 -5.70 -18.74 28.58
CA VAL A 483 -4.88 -19.93 28.84
C VAL A 483 -3.45 -19.73 28.34
N TRP A 484 -3.29 -19.28 27.09
CA TRP A 484 -1.99 -19.00 26.50
C TRP A 484 -1.19 -17.93 27.26
N ASN A 485 -1.84 -16.86 27.74
CA ASN A 485 -1.18 -15.79 28.46
C ASN A 485 -0.72 -16.24 29.86
N THR A 486 -1.50 -17.09 30.54
CA THR A 486 -1.11 -17.73 31.80
C THR A 486 0.05 -18.71 31.59
N GLU A 487 0.00 -19.55 30.56
CA GLU A 487 1.07 -20.51 30.24
C GLU A 487 2.35 -19.80 29.79
N SER A 488 2.23 -18.77 28.97
CA SER A 488 3.34 -17.91 28.53
C SER A 488 3.90 -17.04 29.64
N GLY A 489 3.14 -16.85 30.74
CA GLY A 489 3.61 -16.19 31.96
C GLY A 489 4.81 -16.90 32.61
N LYS A 490 5.03 -18.18 32.29
CA LYS A 490 6.19 -18.96 32.74
C LYS A 490 7.49 -18.62 32.02
N LEU A 491 7.42 -17.94 30.86
CA LEU A 491 8.55 -17.59 29.98
C LEU A 491 8.88 -16.08 30.00
N GLY A 492 8.08 -15.27 30.70
CA GLY A 492 8.22 -13.81 30.85
C GLY A 492 6.90 -13.16 31.30
N ASP A 493 6.87 -11.86 31.59
CA ASP A 493 5.70 -11.19 32.18
C ASP A 493 4.41 -11.38 31.36
N PRO A 494 3.29 -11.78 31.98
CA PRO A 494 2.01 -11.94 31.28
C PRO A 494 1.48 -10.58 30.79
N LEU A 495 0.74 -10.60 29.68
CA LEU A 495 -0.03 -9.42 29.26
C LEU A 495 -1.05 -9.09 30.34
N ARG A 496 -1.19 -7.78 30.65
CA ARG A 496 -2.23 -7.30 31.56
C ARG A 496 -3.61 -7.67 31.02
N GLU A 497 -4.50 -8.11 31.89
CA GLU A 497 -5.86 -8.52 31.53
C GLU A 497 -6.63 -7.43 30.76
N VAL A 498 -6.42 -6.16 31.13
CA VAL A 498 -7.00 -4.99 30.45
C VAL A 498 -6.58 -4.91 28.97
N ALA A 499 -5.36 -5.34 28.63
CA ALA A 499 -4.89 -5.34 27.24
C ALA A 499 -5.58 -6.42 26.40
N ILE A 500 -5.86 -7.59 26.99
CA ILE A 500 -6.59 -8.68 26.32
C ILE A 500 -8.05 -8.27 26.11
N LYS A 501 -8.72 -7.79 27.17
CA LYS A 501 -10.11 -7.32 27.11
C LYS A 501 -10.28 -6.15 26.11
N GLY A 502 -9.34 -5.20 26.10
CA GLY A 502 -9.36 -4.07 25.15
C GLY A 502 -9.19 -4.50 23.69
N HIS A 503 -8.30 -5.46 23.43
CA HIS A 503 -8.12 -6.05 22.10
C HIS A 503 -9.35 -6.82 21.65
N MET A 504 -9.91 -7.68 22.51
CA MET A 504 -11.11 -8.49 22.18
C MET A 504 -12.36 -7.64 21.99
N ARG A 505 -12.51 -6.52 22.72
CA ARG A 505 -13.57 -5.54 22.44
C ARG A 505 -13.47 -4.98 21.01
N THR A 506 -12.26 -4.69 20.55
CA THR A 506 -12.01 -4.20 19.18
C THR A 506 -12.34 -5.28 18.15
N VAL A 507 -12.00 -6.54 18.43
CA VAL A 507 -12.34 -7.69 17.56
C VAL A 507 -13.86 -7.87 17.46
N ARG A 508 -14.59 -7.80 18.58
CA ARG A 508 -16.06 -7.94 18.60
C ARG A 508 -16.81 -6.80 17.88
N MET A 509 -16.25 -5.58 17.88
CA MET A 509 -16.87 -4.43 17.20
C MET A 509 -16.67 -4.42 15.68
N LYS A 510 -15.64 -5.12 15.17
CA LYS A 510 -15.37 -5.21 13.74
C LYS A 510 -16.27 -6.25 13.10
N LYS A 511 -17.06 -5.83 12.11
CA LYS A 511 -17.93 -6.74 11.32
C LYS A 511 -17.16 -7.54 10.27
N GLU A 512 -15.95 -7.10 9.91
CA GLU A 512 -15.12 -7.72 8.88
C GLU A 512 -14.06 -8.65 9.49
N ARG A 513 -13.92 -9.86 8.94
CA ARG A 513 -12.85 -10.79 9.34
C ARG A 513 -11.52 -10.33 8.76
N ILE A 514 -10.59 -9.96 9.63
CA ILE A 514 -9.25 -9.50 9.24
C ILE A 514 -8.33 -10.72 9.09
N MET A 515 -7.61 -10.79 7.97
CA MET A 515 -6.62 -11.82 7.72
C MET A 515 -5.41 -11.70 8.67
N PRO A 516 -4.84 -12.83 9.14
CA PRO A 516 -3.55 -12.77 9.82
C PRO A 516 -2.46 -12.29 8.85
N PRO A 517 -1.38 -11.66 9.36
CA PRO A 517 -0.24 -11.26 8.52
C PRO A 517 0.31 -12.40 7.66
N ASN A 518 1.00 -12.07 6.58
CA ASN A 518 1.68 -13.07 5.75
C ASN A 518 2.94 -13.61 6.44
N CYS A 519 3.38 -14.81 6.04
CA CYS A 519 4.53 -15.48 6.67
C CYS A 519 5.84 -14.72 6.51
N LYS A 520 6.04 -14.03 5.36
CA LYS A 520 7.24 -13.22 5.08
C LYS A 520 7.24 -11.94 5.93
N SER A 521 8.42 -11.55 6.41
CA SER A 521 8.69 -10.45 7.36
C SER A 521 8.05 -10.61 8.74
N PHE A 522 6.73 -10.69 8.87
CA PHE A 522 6.08 -10.61 10.20
C PHE A 522 6.48 -11.73 11.18
N TYR A 523 6.34 -13.00 10.80
CA TYR A 523 6.64 -14.14 11.70
C TYR A 523 8.13 -14.46 11.78
N GLN A 524 8.90 -14.01 10.78
CA GLN A 524 10.36 -14.11 10.76
C GLN A 524 10.96 -13.13 11.77
N ASP A 525 10.50 -11.86 11.75
CA ASP A 525 10.92 -10.81 12.69
C ASP A 525 10.49 -11.10 14.14
N LEU A 526 9.42 -11.89 14.31
CA LEU A 526 8.96 -12.36 15.61
C LEU A 526 9.75 -13.59 16.11
N GLY A 527 10.62 -14.18 15.28
CA GLY A 527 11.46 -15.33 15.63
C GLY A 527 10.70 -16.67 15.76
N VAL A 528 9.44 -16.74 15.32
CA VAL A 528 8.58 -17.93 15.48
C VAL A 528 8.43 -18.76 14.20
N CYS A 529 8.94 -18.27 13.07
CA CYS A 529 8.86 -18.96 11.79
C CYS A 529 9.90 -20.09 11.70
N LYS A 530 9.44 -21.34 11.90
CA LYS A 530 10.21 -22.56 11.62
C LYS A 530 9.45 -23.37 10.56
N PRO A 531 9.74 -23.15 9.26
CA PRO A 531 8.95 -23.72 8.17
C PRO A 531 9.13 -25.24 8.08
N ASP A 532 8.04 -25.94 7.75
CA ASP A 532 8.05 -27.34 7.33
C ASP A 532 7.89 -27.46 5.80
N ASP A 533 7.85 -28.68 5.28
CA ASP A 533 7.70 -28.94 3.85
C ASP A 533 6.41 -28.35 3.25
N PHE A 534 5.35 -28.21 4.06
CA PHE A 534 4.07 -27.67 3.62
C PHE A 534 4.07 -26.14 3.53
N CYS A 535 4.90 -25.47 4.33
CA CYS A 535 5.07 -24.01 4.33
C CYS A 535 5.55 -23.46 2.96
N SER A 536 6.29 -24.26 2.18
CA SER A 536 6.75 -23.87 0.83
C SER A 536 5.59 -23.61 -0.17
N ARG A 537 4.40 -24.15 0.11
CA ARG A 537 3.24 -24.14 -0.78
C ARG A 537 2.17 -23.10 -0.41
N VAL A 538 2.42 -22.29 0.63
CA VAL A 538 1.46 -21.33 1.19
C VAL A 538 2.12 -19.99 1.49
N ARG A 539 1.38 -18.88 1.36
CA ARG A 539 1.89 -17.53 1.64
C ARG A 539 1.42 -16.99 3.00
N ASN A 540 0.32 -17.54 3.51
CA ASN A 540 -0.36 -17.09 4.71
C ASN A 540 -0.66 -18.27 5.65
N PRO A 541 -0.53 -18.11 6.99
CA PRO A 541 -0.79 -19.17 7.95
C PRO A 541 -2.23 -19.72 7.91
N ALA A 542 -3.22 -18.91 7.54
CA ALA A 542 -4.60 -19.38 7.37
C ALA A 542 -4.74 -20.39 6.22
N GLN A 543 -4.02 -20.16 5.11
CA GLN A 543 -3.99 -21.10 3.98
C GLN A 543 -3.40 -22.45 4.37
N TYR A 544 -2.41 -22.43 5.27
CA TYR A 544 -1.84 -23.65 5.82
C TYR A 544 -2.93 -24.47 6.51
N ALA A 545 -3.62 -23.87 7.49
CA ALA A 545 -4.54 -24.58 8.37
C ALA A 545 -5.72 -25.18 7.59
N ILE A 546 -6.28 -24.42 6.65
CA ILE A 546 -7.42 -24.84 5.83
C ILE A 546 -7.04 -25.98 4.90
N ARG A 547 -5.94 -25.86 4.16
CA ARG A 547 -5.48 -26.93 3.25
C ARG A 547 -5.03 -28.18 4.00
N HIS A 548 -4.41 -28.01 5.17
CA HIS A 548 -4.00 -29.13 6.02
C HIS A 548 -5.20 -29.88 6.64
N SER A 549 -6.28 -29.16 6.98
CA SER A 549 -7.55 -29.76 7.43
C SER A 549 -8.22 -30.57 6.31
N GLN A 550 -8.35 -29.99 5.11
CA GLN A 550 -8.97 -30.64 3.95
C GLN A 550 -8.21 -31.90 3.48
N LEU A 551 -6.88 -31.91 3.56
CA LEU A 551 -6.05 -33.08 3.25
C LEU A 551 -6.22 -34.21 4.29
N GLY A 552 -6.46 -33.87 5.55
CA GLY A 552 -6.78 -34.82 6.62
C GLY A 552 -8.14 -35.51 6.40
N ALA A 553 -9.17 -34.73 6.04
CA ALA A 553 -10.51 -35.24 5.73
C ALA A 553 -10.52 -36.23 4.55
N ARG A 554 -9.74 -35.93 3.49
CA ARG A 554 -9.59 -36.81 2.31
C ARG A 554 -8.89 -38.15 2.63
N ARG A 555 -7.97 -38.19 3.60
CA ARG A 555 -7.31 -39.43 4.06
C ARG A 555 -8.20 -40.28 4.98
N GLY A 556 -9.10 -39.66 5.75
CA GLY A 556 -10.09 -40.35 6.59
C GLY A 556 -11.16 -41.12 5.80
N GLY A 557 -11.63 -40.55 4.69
CA GLY A 557 -12.62 -41.21 3.82
C GLY A 557 -12.12 -42.49 3.14
N ARG A 558 -10.81 -42.62 2.89
CA ARG A 558 -10.21 -43.79 2.24
C ARG A 558 -9.92 -44.96 3.21
N LYS A 559 -9.88 -44.70 4.53
CA LYS A 559 -9.66 -45.73 5.56
C LYS A 559 -10.93 -46.47 6.00
N LYS A 560 -12.13 -46.04 5.56
CA LYS A 560 -13.39 -46.74 5.86
C LYS A 560 -13.67 -47.95 4.95
N ALA A 561 -12.75 -48.33 4.06
CA ALA A 561 -12.94 -49.38 3.06
C ALA A 561 -11.97 -50.58 3.15
N VAL A 562 -11.18 -50.75 4.21
CA VAL A 562 -10.34 -51.96 4.39
C VAL A 562 -10.36 -52.39 5.86
N LYS A 563 -10.88 -53.60 6.10
CA LYS A 563 -10.85 -54.30 7.39
C LYS A 563 -9.43 -54.78 7.74
N GLU A 564 -9.17 -54.78 9.04
CA GLU A 564 -8.28 -55.60 9.88
C GLU A 564 -7.07 -56.30 9.23
N ASP A 565 -5.87 -55.95 9.70
CA ASP A 565 -5.06 -56.85 10.55
C ASP A 565 -3.83 -56.13 11.14
N GLY A 566 -3.55 -56.41 12.43
CA GLY A 566 -2.20 -56.56 12.95
C GLY A 566 -1.34 -55.31 13.25
N THR A 567 -1.38 -54.91 14.53
CA THR A 567 -0.26 -54.46 15.40
C THR A 567 0.70 -53.33 14.95
N MET A 568 0.71 -52.22 15.71
CA MET A 568 1.85 -51.82 16.56
C MET A 568 1.63 -50.46 17.28
N ASN A 569 1.85 -50.52 18.60
CA ASN A 569 2.38 -49.54 19.54
C ASN A 569 1.82 -48.11 19.62
N ALA A 570 1.00 -47.94 20.67
CA ALA A 570 0.76 -46.68 21.36
C ALA A 570 2.02 -46.15 22.05
N LYS A 571 2.31 -44.85 21.87
CA LYS A 571 2.85 -43.98 22.92
C LYS A 571 2.66 -42.50 22.51
N THR A 572 2.13 -41.75 23.47
CA THR A 572 2.01 -40.28 23.57
C THR A 572 1.14 -39.55 22.54
N ALA A 573 -0.16 -39.45 22.85
CA ALA A 573 -0.98 -38.29 22.48
C ALA A 573 -1.66 -37.80 23.76
N ALA A 574 -1.22 -36.66 24.29
CA ALA A 574 -2.00 -35.93 25.29
C ALA A 574 -3.20 -35.31 24.54
N ALA A 575 -4.42 -35.60 25.00
CA ALA A 575 -5.64 -35.08 24.41
C ALA A 575 -5.66 -33.55 24.53
N VAL A 576 -5.76 -32.85 23.40
CA VAL A 576 -5.98 -31.39 23.36
C VAL A 576 -7.46 -31.14 23.63
N PRO A 577 -7.84 -30.29 24.61
CA PRO A 577 -9.24 -30.00 24.90
C PRO A 577 -9.93 -29.35 23.71
N SER A 578 -11.21 -29.68 23.47
CA SER A 578 -12.00 -29.02 22.43
C SER A 578 -12.24 -27.53 22.79
N PRO A 579 -12.58 -26.66 21.81
CA PRO A 579 -12.94 -25.27 22.09
C PRO A 579 -14.06 -25.11 23.13
N ASP A 580 -15.01 -26.07 23.19
CA ASP A 580 -16.09 -26.08 24.18
C ASP A 580 -15.60 -26.46 25.59
N ASP A 581 -14.60 -27.34 25.68
CA ASP A 581 -13.94 -27.70 26.95
C ASP A 581 -13.15 -26.51 27.52
N LEU A 582 -12.54 -25.68 26.67
CA LEU A 582 -11.79 -24.49 27.08
C LEU A 582 -12.69 -23.40 27.67
N VAL A 583 -13.91 -23.25 27.15
CA VAL A 583 -14.91 -22.31 27.69
C VAL A 583 -15.39 -22.74 29.08
N GLN A 584 -15.56 -24.05 29.30
CA GLN A 584 -15.91 -24.63 30.61
C GLN A 584 -14.77 -24.44 31.64
N ILE A 585 -13.52 -24.70 31.24
CA ILE A 585 -12.32 -24.51 32.09
C ILE A 585 -12.14 -23.03 32.49
N GLY A 586 -12.43 -22.10 31.57
CA GLY A 586 -12.38 -20.66 31.84
C GLY A 586 -13.39 -20.21 32.91
N LYS A 587 -14.61 -20.75 32.90
CA LYS A 587 -15.65 -20.45 33.92
C LYS A 587 -15.28 -20.97 35.30
N GLY A 588 -14.74 -22.20 35.40
CA GLY A 588 -14.38 -22.82 36.69
C GLY A 588 -13.17 -22.19 37.40
N LYS A 589 -12.27 -21.49 36.69
CA LYS A 589 -11.16 -20.75 37.31
C LYS A 589 -11.60 -19.41 37.91
N VAL A 590 -12.53 -18.72 37.26
CA VAL A 590 -13.08 -17.44 37.75
C VAL A 590 -13.86 -17.63 39.05
N GLU A 591 -14.62 -18.73 39.19
CA GLU A 591 -15.33 -19.06 40.43
C GLU A 591 -14.39 -19.44 41.58
N LYS A 592 -13.25 -20.09 41.30
CA LYS A 592 -12.26 -20.45 42.33
C LYS A 592 -11.49 -19.23 42.86
N GLU A 593 -11.13 -18.27 42.01
CA GLU A 593 -10.46 -17.02 42.45
C GLU A 593 -11.43 -16.11 43.24
N GLN A 594 -12.71 -16.09 42.88
CA GLN A 594 -13.73 -15.32 43.63
C GLN A 594 -14.07 -15.94 45.00
N ASN A 595 -13.97 -17.26 45.15
CA ASN A 595 -14.14 -17.93 46.45
C ASN A 595 -12.89 -17.88 47.34
N ALA A 596 -11.68 -17.85 46.76
CA ALA A 596 -10.45 -17.67 47.54
C ALA A 596 -10.36 -16.27 48.19
N MET A 597 -10.84 -15.23 47.51
CA MET A 597 -10.90 -13.86 48.06
C MET A 597 -11.93 -13.67 49.19
N ARG A 598 -12.84 -14.62 49.43
CA ARG A 598 -13.84 -14.54 50.51
C ARG A 598 -13.41 -15.23 51.81
N HIS A 599 -12.34 -16.03 51.79
CA HIS A 599 -11.90 -16.81 52.96
C HIS A 599 -10.68 -16.27 53.70
N ASP A 600 -9.95 -15.29 53.16
CA ASP A 600 -8.77 -14.67 53.80
C ASP A 600 -9.11 -13.38 54.59
N GLY A 601 -10.38 -13.17 54.95
CA GLY A 601 -10.88 -11.94 55.59
C GLY A 601 -11.22 -12.05 57.08
N GLN A 602 -10.82 -13.11 57.78
CA GLN A 602 -11.09 -13.31 59.21
C GLN A 602 -10.00 -14.18 59.83
N GLU A 603 -9.11 -13.55 60.62
CA GLU A 603 -8.53 -14.02 61.89
C GLU A 603 -7.13 -13.44 62.15
N GLY A 604 -6.99 -12.76 63.30
CA GLY A 604 -5.76 -12.76 64.10
C GLY A 604 -4.90 -11.49 64.07
N GLY A 605 -4.93 -10.73 65.17
CA GLY A 605 -3.93 -9.69 65.46
C GLY A 605 -4.29 -8.82 66.65
N ASP A 606 -4.18 -9.41 67.85
CA ASP A 606 -4.50 -8.90 69.19
C ASP A 606 -3.55 -7.81 69.72
N ASP A 607 -4.02 -7.14 70.78
CA ASP A 607 -3.31 -6.50 71.90
C ASP A 607 -2.51 -5.17 71.76
N GLY A 608 -2.89 -4.22 72.63
CA GLY A 608 -2.03 -3.11 73.06
C GLY A 608 -2.78 -1.90 73.62
N GLU A 609 -3.09 -1.91 74.92
CA GLU A 609 -3.57 -0.80 75.75
C GLU A 609 -2.73 0.49 75.62
N GLU A 610 -3.36 1.67 75.66
CA GLU A 610 -3.26 2.65 76.78
C GLU A 610 -3.84 4.03 76.39
N THR A 611 -4.86 4.43 77.15
CA THR A 611 -5.14 5.76 77.74
C THR A 611 -4.74 7.05 77.01
N GLY A 612 -5.68 7.99 76.91
CA GLY A 612 -5.32 9.42 76.78
C GLY A 612 -6.48 10.33 76.37
N GLU A 613 -7.07 11.00 77.35
CA GLU A 613 -8.13 12.01 77.25
C GLU A 613 -7.82 13.24 76.39
N GLU A 614 -8.91 13.84 75.90
CA GLU A 614 -9.24 15.27 75.78
C GLU A 614 -8.14 16.33 75.52
N GLY A 615 -8.42 17.24 74.57
CA GLY A 615 -7.92 18.61 74.69
C GLY A 615 -7.75 19.41 73.41
N ARG A 616 -8.74 20.26 73.12
CA ARG A 616 -8.70 21.67 72.68
C ARG A 616 -7.43 22.31 72.05
N ASP A 617 -7.77 23.24 71.15
CA ASP A 617 -7.12 24.51 70.80
C ASP A 617 -5.79 24.49 70.01
N ASN A 618 -5.87 24.70 68.68
CA ASN A 618 -5.66 25.99 67.99
C ASN A 618 -5.65 25.83 66.47
#